data_AF-A0A3D3T3G6-F1
#
_entry.id   AF-A0A3D3T3G6-F1
#
_cell.length_a   1.000
_cell.length_b   1.000
_cell.length_c   1.000
_cell.angle_alpha   90.00
_cell.angle_beta   90.00
_cell.angle_gamma   90.00
#
_symmetry.space_group_name_H-M   'P 1'
#
loop_
_entity.id
_entity.type
_entity.pdbx_description
1 polymer ?
#
loop_
_entity_poly.entity_id
_entity_poly.type
_entity_poly.pdbx_seq_one_letter_code
_entity_poly.pdbx_strand_id
1 'polypeptide(L)'
;QEMVYFNYEITDNTAVEAYYVWNWRRSQFIPVGTLFSPFDFLGQGFNPDLSVPGVEKRGSDKPKRGGQWGIALHHILEDLNYMDLGIYWVRSHAQQPYLQANYDPTGPGTIPGLFTTYHEVFSEDQDTYAISLNGEVGQTGISFQTEISMREDFWDTRECQNFFGLAGILGAIGAAPFPTSWTPNYPDTGGVPGCENEANDVYTWLGNLTYSVGGGPFGADKQSYLLDWQFQWVDGQDRGDPTDKVTVAGPNTAVAHGFEASPGVDQLDRLVTDFAWGYTIVAAYEYNNLFWNLNVKPTFVWVHNVEGYETFNTGALVENQRTVRASVTFDYQSKMSLEIAHTWWPGKEGTWSDRDNVSATFKYSF
;
A
#
# COMPACT_ATOMS: atom_id res chain seq x y z
N GLN A 1 20.35 3.06 4.98
CA GLN A 1 20.39 2.23 6.18
C GLN A 1 21.67 1.44 6.12
N GLU A 2 22.11 0.92 7.27
CA GLU A 2 23.34 0.17 7.39
C GLU A 2 22.99 -1.18 8.01
N MET A 3 23.39 -2.27 7.33
CA MET A 3 22.96 -3.62 7.65
C MET A 3 24.09 -4.63 7.46
N VAL A 4 23.96 -5.77 8.12
CA VAL A 4 24.75 -6.98 7.90
C VAL A 4 23.79 -8.07 7.47
N TYR A 5 24.24 -8.89 6.53
CA TYR A 5 23.50 -10.01 5.98
C TYR A 5 24.34 -11.27 6.11
N PHE A 6 23.67 -12.38 6.42
CA PHE A 6 24.24 -13.70 6.60
C PHE A 6 23.38 -14.68 5.79
N ASN A 7 24.05 -15.57 5.05
CA ASN A 7 23.41 -16.68 4.34
C ASN A 7 24.27 -17.92 4.55
N TYR A 8 23.62 -19.03 4.87
CA TYR A 8 24.27 -20.31 5.09
C TYR A 8 23.40 -21.47 4.59
N GLU A 9 23.97 -22.28 3.71
CA GLU A 9 23.41 -23.55 3.29
C GLU A 9 23.65 -24.60 4.38
N ILE A 10 22.58 -25.02 5.05
CA ILE A 10 22.61 -26.06 6.09
C ILE A 10 22.79 -27.44 5.43
N THR A 11 22.09 -27.64 4.30
CA THR A 11 22.18 -28.83 3.44
C THR A 11 22.10 -28.39 1.98
N ASP A 12 22.28 -29.32 1.04
CA ASP A 12 22.15 -29.05 -0.40
C ASP A 12 20.76 -28.48 -0.79
N ASN A 13 19.74 -28.70 0.05
CA ASN A 13 18.35 -28.30 -0.21
C ASN A 13 17.77 -27.37 0.87
N THR A 14 18.58 -26.90 1.83
CA THR A 14 18.10 -26.03 2.91
C THR A 14 19.09 -24.90 3.14
N ALA A 15 18.61 -23.67 3.01
CA ALA A 15 19.37 -22.47 3.32
C ALA A 15 18.69 -21.66 4.42
N VAL A 16 19.49 -21.02 5.25
CA VAL A 16 19.04 -20.02 6.22
C VAL A 16 19.69 -18.70 5.91
N GLU A 17 18.87 -17.66 5.89
CA GLU A 17 19.29 -16.29 5.73
C GLU A 17 18.93 -15.50 6.97
N ALA A 18 19.77 -14.55 7.33
CA ALA A 18 19.49 -13.61 8.40
C ALA A 18 20.07 -12.24 8.08
N TYR A 19 19.42 -11.19 8.55
CA TYR A 19 19.97 -9.85 8.48
C TYR A 19 19.71 -9.08 9.78
N TYR A 20 20.55 -8.07 10.00
CA TYR A 20 20.39 -7.13 11.10
C TYR A 20 20.71 -5.71 10.63
N VAL A 21 19.82 -4.77 10.92
CA VAL A 21 19.99 -3.35 10.60
C VAL A 21 20.27 -2.58 11.90
N TRP A 22 21.40 -1.85 11.94
CA TRP A 22 21.78 -1.05 13.11
C TRP A 22 21.63 0.47 12.91
N ASN A 23 21.28 0.90 11.70
CA ASN A 23 21.01 2.31 11.43
C ASN A 23 19.78 2.49 10.53
N TRP A 24 18.61 2.54 11.18
CA TRP A 24 17.33 2.90 10.61
C TRP A 24 17.37 4.29 9.99
N ARG A 25 16.65 4.45 8.88
CA ARG A 25 16.46 5.72 8.19
C ARG A 25 15.03 5.78 7.70
N ARG A 26 14.36 6.90 7.97
CA ARG A 26 13.04 7.22 7.42
C ARG A 26 13.07 7.37 5.90
N SER A 27 11.92 7.12 5.29
CA SER A 27 11.58 7.56 3.95
C SER A 27 11.69 9.08 3.86
N GLN A 28 12.27 9.57 2.77
CA GLN A 28 12.33 11.00 2.47
C GLN A 28 11.26 11.33 1.43
N PHE A 29 10.28 12.12 1.83
CA PHE A 29 9.31 12.68 0.91
C PHE A 29 9.92 13.85 0.14
N ILE A 30 9.38 14.10 -1.04
CA ILE A 30 9.67 15.29 -1.82
C ILE A 30 9.37 16.52 -0.93
N PRO A 31 10.20 17.57 -0.95
CA PRO A 31 9.96 18.76 -0.15
C PRO A 31 8.56 19.33 -0.35
N VAL A 32 7.93 19.74 0.75
CA VAL A 32 6.58 20.32 0.75
C VAL A 32 6.52 21.59 -0.11
N GLY A 33 5.38 21.84 -0.76
CA GLY A 33 5.18 23.00 -1.64
C GLY A 33 5.88 22.92 -3.01
N THR A 34 6.50 21.79 -3.36
CA THR A 34 7.02 21.57 -4.71
C THR A 34 5.96 20.96 -5.63
N LEU A 35 6.11 21.14 -6.95
CA LEU A 35 5.17 20.65 -7.97
C LEU A 35 4.84 19.14 -7.85
N PHE A 36 5.79 18.35 -7.35
CA PHE A 36 5.66 16.90 -7.25
C PHE A 36 5.37 16.41 -5.83
N SER A 37 5.24 17.30 -4.84
CA SER A 37 4.91 16.87 -3.48
C SER A 37 3.46 16.41 -3.44
N PRO A 38 3.18 15.16 -3.05
CA PRO A 38 1.80 14.72 -2.84
C PRO A 38 1.23 15.21 -1.50
N PHE A 39 2.07 15.77 -0.63
CA PHE A 39 1.72 16.22 0.72
C PHE A 39 2.16 17.67 0.97
N ASP A 40 1.36 18.40 1.72
CA ASP A 40 1.69 19.76 2.14
C ASP A 40 2.38 19.81 3.51
N PHE A 41 2.38 18.71 4.27
CA PHE A 41 2.87 18.63 5.66
C PHE A 41 3.84 17.45 5.90
N LEU A 42 3.95 16.50 4.97
CA LEU A 42 4.93 15.40 5.02
C LEU A 42 6.08 15.67 4.04
N GLY A 43 7.24 16.05 4.57
CA GLY A 43 8.43 16.35 3.77
C GLY A 43 9.39 17.32 4.44
N GLN A 44 10.50 17.63 3.78
CA GLN A 44 11.40 18.71 4.21
C GLN A 44 10.85 20.05 3.71
N GLY A 45 10.94 21.11 4.52
CA GLY A 45 10.52 22.46 4.11
C GLY A 45 9.70 23.17 5.17
N PHE A 46 9.01 24.23 4.76
CA PHE A 46 8.03 24.91 5.62
C PHE A 46 6.77 24.05 5.68
N ASN A 47 6.58 23.34 6.79
CA ASN A 47 5.34 22.63 7.06
C ASN A 47 4.34 23.67 7.60
N PRO A 48 3.32 24.07 6.81
CA PRO A 48 2.33 25.02 7.27
C PRO A 48 1.55 24.45 8.46
N ASP A 49 0.90 25.34 9.20
CA ASP A 49 -0.06 24.95 10.21
C ASP A 49 -1.12 24.04 9.58
N LEU A 50 -1.43 22.96 10.28
CA LEU A 50 -2.31 21.95 9.72
C LEU A 50 -3.76 22.45 9.83
N SER A 51 -4.44 22.62 8.69
CA SER A 51 -5.85 23.07 8.49
C SER A 51 -6.29 24.44 9.09
N VAL A 52 -5.81 24.81 10.28
CA VAL A 52 -6.16 26.03 11.04
C VAL A 52 -4.87 26.68 11.56
N PRO A 53 -4.74 28.02 11.47
CA PRO A 53 -3.60 28.73 12.06
C PRO A 53 -3.41 28.41 13.55
N GLY A 54 -2.21 27.97 13.92
CA GLY A 54 -1.80 27.63 15.28
C GLY A 54 -1.64 26.13 15.57
N VAL A 55 -2.00 25.22 14.65
CA VAL A 55 -1.72 23.77 14.79
C VAL A 55 -0.36 23.44 14.19
N GLU A 56 0.69 23.74 14.94
CA GLU A 56 2.07 23.61 14.51
C GLU A 56 2.63 22.19 14.72
N LYS A 57 3.60 21.83 13.88
CA LYS A 57 4.44 20.65 14.10
C LYS A 57 5.38 20.89 15.28
N ARG A 58 5.33 20.02 16.29
CA ARG A 58 6.23 20.11 17.45
C ARG A 58 7.44 19.19 17.38
N GLY A 59 7.35 18.08 16.64
CA GLY A 59 8.47 17.16 16.54
C GLY A 59 8.23 15.94 15.66
N SER A 60 9.16 14.99 15.79
CA SER A 60 9.07 13.67 15.19
C SER A 60 9.53 12.63 16.21
N ASP A 61 8.71 11.63 16.48
CA ASP A 61 9.07 10.47 17.27
C ASP A 61 9.63 9.38 16.36
N LYS A 62 10.89 9.02 16.56
CA LYS A 62 11.62 8.11 15.67
C LYS A 62 11.97 6.85 16.43
N PRO A 63 11.88 5.67 15.80
CA PRO A 63 12.29 4.43 16.42
C PRO A 63 13.79 4.46 16.72
N LYS A 64 14.21 3.52 17.57
CA LYS A 64 15.64 3.26 17.75
C LYS A 64 16.33 2.99 16.41
N ARG A 65 17.62 3.34 16.35
CA ARG A 65 18.42 3.15 15.13
C ARG A 65 18.65 1.68 14.80
N GLY A 66 18.72 0.80 15.79
CA GLY A 66 18.83 -0.64 15.60
C GLY A 66 17.66 -1.35 16.24
N GLY A 67 17.58 -2.68 16.04
CA GLY A 67 16.45 -3.47 16.51
C GLY A 67 15.66 -4.14 15.38
N GLN A 68 15.97 -3.81 14.12
CA GLN A 68 15.37 -4.47 12.96
C GLN A 68 16.22 -5.63 12.49
N TRP A 69 15.57 -6.74 12.21
CA TRP A 69 16.21 -7.97 11.80
C TRP A 69 15.22 -8.84 11.04
N GLY A 70 15.75 -9.83 10.32
CA GLY A 70 14.92 -10.86 9.73
C GLY A 70 15.67 -12.16 9.64
N ILE A 71 14.92 -13.25 9.71
CA ILE A 71 15.41 -14.62 9.51
C ILE A 71 14.50 -15.27 8.48
N ALA A 72 15.10 -15.96 7.52
CA ALA A 72 14.40 -16.74 6.52
C ALA A 72 14.98 -18.15 6.48
N LEU A 73 14.12 -19.14 6.30
CA LEU A 73 14.51 -20.50 5.97
C LEU A 73 13.89 -20.87 4.63
N HIS A 74 14.73 -21.33 3.72
CA HIS A 74 14.34 -21.84 2.41
C HIS A 74 14.61 -23.33 2.35
N HIS A 75 13.65 -24.09 1.83
CA HIS A 75 13.79 -25.53 1.64
C HIS A 75 13.25 -25.99 0.30
N ILE A 76 14.10 -26.64 -0.49
CA ILE A 76 13.72 -27.25 -1.77
C ILE A 76 13.09 -28.61 -1.51
N LEU A 77 11.82 -28.74 -1.87
CA LEU A 77 11.01 -29.95 -1.79
C LEU A 77 11.17 -30.75 -3.10
N GLU A 78 12.20 -31.60 -3.16
CA GLU A 78 12.51 -32.41 -4.35
C GLU A 78 11.33 -33.30 -4.79
N ASP A 79 10.61 -33.90 -3.83
CA ASP A 79 9.45 -34.76 -4.07
C ASP A 79 8.25 -34.01 -4.71
N LEU A 80 8.26 -32.68 -4.64
CA LEU A 80 7.22 -31.80 -5.19
C LEU A 80 7.75 -31.01 -6.40
N ASN A 81 8.48 -31.67 -7.29
CA ASN A 81 9.03 -31.04 -8.50
C ASN A 81 9.95 -29.84 -8.17
N TYR A 82 10.81 -30.01 -7.16
CA TYR A 82 11.76 -28.98 -6.70
C TYR A 82 11.09 -27.65 -6.34
N MET A 83 9.89 -27.70 -5.74
CA MET A 83 9.26 -26.51 -5.16
C MET A 83 10.14 -25.91 -4.07
N ASP A 84 10.24 -24.59 -4.00
CA ASP A 84 10.94 -23.87 -2.94
C ASP A 84 9.92 -23.38 -1.91
N LEU A 85 10.08 -23.83 -0.66
CA LEU A 85 9.29 -23.40 0.50
C LEU A 85 10.11 -22.40 1.30
N GLY A 86 9.61 -21.18 1.41
CA GLY A 86 10.17 -20.13 2.28
C GLY A 86 9.36 -19.96 3.56
N ILE A 87 10.03 -19.77 4.69
CA ILE A 87 9.44 -19.35 5.97
C ILE A 87 10.22 -18.15 6.48
N TYR A 88 9.53 -17.07 6.82
CA TYR A 88 10.14 -15.79 7.17
C TYR A 88 9.61 -15.29 8.52
N TRP A 89 10.50 -14.65 9.28
CA TRP A 89 10.15 -13.82 10.41
C TRP A 89 11.02 -12.56 10.37
N VAL A 90 10.36 -11.41 10.29
CA VAL A 90 10.98 -10.10 10.17
C VAL A 90 10.45 -9.19 11.26
N ARG A 91 11.36 -8.52 11.98
CA ARG A 91 11.04 -7.36 12.80
C ARG A 91 11.55 -6.10 12.14
N SER A 92 10.66 -5.14 11.92
CA SER A 92 10.98 -3.88 11.24
C SER A 92 10.49 -2.67 12.04
N HIS A 93 10.90 -1.47 11.62
CA HIS A 93 10.32 -0.22 12.11
C HIS A 93 9.73 0.52 10.92
N ALA A 94 8.59 1.18 11.12
CA ALA A 94 7.93 1.94 10.07
C ALA A 94 8.89 2.97 9.48
N GLN A 95 8.99 3.00 8.15
CA GLN A 95 9.84 3.98 7.45
C GLN A 95 9.05 5.21 7.03
N GLN A 96 7.72 5.15 7.07
CA GLN A 96 6.82 6.26 6.82
C GLN A 96 6.12 6.62 8.15
N PRO A 97 5.89 7.92 8.42
CA PRO A 97 5.23 8.33 9.64
C PRO A 97 3.72 8.43 9.45
N TYR A 98 2.99 8.27 10.54
CA TYR A 98 1.66 8.85 10.64
C TYR A 98 1.69 10.17 11.43
N LEU A 99 0.63 10.98 11.30
CA LEU A 99 0.51 12.21 12.08
C LEU A 99 -0.37 11.96 13.31
N GLN A 100 0.10 12.45 14.45
CA GLN A 100 -0.67 12.42 15.70
C GLN A 100 -0.84 13.84 16.20
N ALA A 101 -2.08 14.33 16.32
CA ALA A 101 -2.32 15.55 17.07
C ALA A 101 -2.42 15.27 18.58
N ASN A 102 -1.94 16.23 19.34
CA ASN A 102 -1.86 16.19 20.78
C ASN A 102 -2.34 17.52 21.36
N TYR A 103 -2.98 17.45 22.52
CA TYR A 103 -3.26 18.65 23.30
C TYR A 103 -1.94 19.24 23.81
N ASP A 104 -1.68 20.51 23.50
CA ASP A 104 -0.51 21.26 23.98
C ASP A 104 -0.95 22.67 24.46
N PRO A 105 -1.07 22.87 25.79
CA PRO A 105 -1.48 24.16 26.37
C PRO A 105 -0.45 25.28 26.15
N THR A 106 0.75 24.95 25.66
CA THR A 106 1.80 25.91 25.27
C THR A 106 1.80 26.20 23.76
N GLY A 107 0.88 25.58 23.01
CA GLY A 107 0.66 25.81 21.58
C GLY A 107 0.23 27.27 21.31
N PRO A 108 0.57 27.83 20.13
CA PRO A 108 0.24 29.21 19.75
C PRO A 108 -1.24 29.43 19.44
N GLY A 109 -2.12 28.53 19.88
CA GLY A 109 -3.55 28.48 19.58
C GLY A 109 -4.21 29.85 19.69
N THR A 110 -4.54 30.44 18.54
CA THR A 110 -5.14 31.78 18.47
C THR A 110 -6.63 31.78 18.82
N ILE A 111 -7.22 30.60 18.98
CA ILE A 111 -8.64 30.38 19.28
C ILE A 111 -8.77 29.75 20.69
N PRO A 112 -9.51 30.36 21.63
CA PRO A 112 -9.69 29.80 22.98
C PRO A 112 -10.25 28.37 22.95
N GLY A 113 -9.52 27.41 23.53
CA GLY A 113 -9.90 26.00 23.56
C GLY A 113 -9.22 25.11 22.51
N LEU A 114 -8.48 25.69 21.55
CA LEU A 114 -7.71 24.97 20.54
C LEU A 114 -6.21 25.03 20.85
N PHE A 115 -5.82 24.24 21.84
CA PHE A 115 -4.44 24.02 22.23
C PHE A 115 -3.96 22.71 21.63
N THR A 116 -3.69 22.70 20.33
CA THR A 116 -3.39 21.46 19.59
C THR A 116 -2.12 21.64 18.79
N THR A 117 -1.25 20.63 18.84
CA THR A 117 -0.05 20.52 18.00
C THR A 117 0.02 19.12 17.42
N TYR A 118 0.92 18.87 16.47
CA TYR A 118 1.10 17.52 15.92
C TYR A 118 2.55 17.05 15.87
N HIS A 119 2.72 15.73 15.88
CA HIS A 119 3.98 15.02 15.74
C HIS A 119 3.92 14.04 14.56
N GLU A 120 5.06 13.85 13.90
CA GLU A 120 5.27 12.69 13.03
C GLU A 120 5.69 11.51 13.91
N VAL A 121 4.98 10.39 13.86
CA VAL A 121 5.31 9.20 14.66
C VAL A 121 5.64 8.05 13.73
N PHE A 122 6.72 7.35 14.04
CA PHE A 122 7.19 6.17 13.31
C PHE A 122 7.16 4.96 14.24
N SER A 123 6.29 4.00 13.95
CA SER A 123 6.13 2.77 14.72
C SER A 123 7.41 1.94 14.80
N GLU A 124 7.68 1.39 15.99
CA GLU A 124 8.84 0.54 16.28
C GLU A 124 8.39 -0.93 16.41
N ASP A 125 9.34 -1.86 16.29
CA ASP A 125 9.17 -3.27 16.60
C ASP A 125 7.97 -4.00 15.94
N GLN A 126 7.68 -3.71 14.67
CA GLN A 126 6.62 -4.32 13.87
C GLN A 126 7.06 -5.71 13.37
N ASP A 127 6.44 -6.76 13.88
CA ASP A 127 6.73 -8.15 13.49
C ASP A 127 5.90 -8.60 12.28
N THR A 128 6.52 -9.38 11.40
CA THR A 128 5.90 -9.96 10.20
C THR A 128 6.36 -11.40 10.05
N TYR A 129 5.40 -12.30 9.89
CA TYR A 129 5.63 -13.72 9.63
C TYR A 129 5.10 -14.04 8.24
N ALA A 130 5.82 -14.84 7.47
CA ALA A 130 5.35 -15.24 6.14
C ALA A 130 5.75 -16.67 5.80
N ILE A 131 4.94 -17.31 4.96
CA ILE A 131 5.24 -18.58 4.32
C ILE A 131 5.04 -18.39 2.83
N SER A 132 6.05 -18.76 2.03
CA SER A 132 5.99 -18.72 0.57
C SER A 132 6.20 -20.10 -0.04
N LEU A 133 5.60 -20.32 -1.20
CA LEU A 133 5.81 -21.52 -2.00
C LEU A 133 5.88 -21.12 -3.47
N ASN A 134 6.94 -21.55 -4.16
CA ASN A 134 7.06 -21.36 -5.59
C ASN A 134 7.51 -22.62 -6.31
N GLY A 135 7.03 -22.81 -7.53
CA GLY A 135 7.39 -23.95 -8.37
C GLY A 135 6.50 -24.08 -9.59
N GLU A 136 6.36 -25.30 -10.08
CA GLU A 136 5.49 -25.63 -11.23
C GLU A 136 4.36 -26.55 -10.80
N VAL A 137 3.16 -26.31 -11.32
CA VAL A 137 1.99 -27.15 -11.07
C VAL A 137 2.12 -28.47 -11.85
N GLY A 138 2.73 -29.47 -11.23
CA GLY A 138 2.95 -30.78 -11.84
C GLY A 138 3.75 -30.70 -13.13
N GLN A 139 3.20 -31.23 -14.23
CA GLN A 139 3.79 -31.17 -15.57
C GLN A 139 2.97 -30.28 -16.53
N THR A 140 2.21 -29.33 -15.99
CA THR A 140 1.28 -28.53 -16.79
C THR A 140 1.97 -27.40 -17.56
N GLY A 141 3.22 -27.07 -17.26
CA GLY A 141 3.90 -25.88 -17.78
C GLY A 141 3.46 -24.58 -17.12
N ILE A 142 2.62 -24.65 -16.06
CA ILE A 142 2.18 -23.49 -15.29
C ILE A 142 3.12 -23.32 -14.10
N SER A 143 3.85 -22.22 -14.06
CA SER A 143 4.61 -21.79 -12.88
C SER A 143 3.72 -21.03 -11.92
N PHE A 144 3.93 -21.19 -10.61
CA PHE A 144 3.22 -20.45 -9.59
C PHE A 144 4.18 -19.92 -8.53
N GLN A 145 3.78 -18.82 -7.91
CA GLN A 145 4.43 -18.26 -6.72
C GLN A 145 3.32 -17.79 -5.79
N THR A 146 3.39 -18.11 -4.50
CA THR A 146 2.40 -17.64 -3.54
C THR A 146 3.02 -17.40 -2.18
N GLU A 147 2.52 -16.40 -1.46
CA GLU A 147 2.96 -16.05 -0.12
C GLU A 147 1.75 -15.70 0.73
N ILE A 148 1.70 -16.23 1.95
CA ILE A 148 0.77 -15.78 2.99
C ILE A 148 1.62 -15.13 4.08
N SER A 149 1.28 -13.91 4.45
CA SER A 149 1.96 -13.16 5.50
C SER A 149 0.98 -12.61 6.53
N MET A 150 1.46 -12.42 7.75
CA MET A 150 0.77 -11.79 8.87
C MET A 150 1.68 -10.73 9.45
N ARG A 151 1.19 -9.49 9.56
CA ARG A 151 1.84 -8.38 10.25
C ARG A 151 1.11 -8.14 11.56
N GLU A 152 1.82 -8.25 12.68
CA GLU A 152 1.25 -7.96 14.00
C GLU A 152 1.20 -6.46 14.21
N ASP A 153 0.15 -6.00 14.90
CA ASP A 153 0.03 -4.62 15.40
C ASP A 153 0.36 -3.59 14.31
N PHE A 154 -0.20 -3.78 13.10
CA PHE A 154 0.26 -3.06 11.92
C PHE A 154 -0.13 -1.59 11.97
N TRP A 155 0.87 -0.73 11.96
CA TRP A 155 0.71 0.70 12.20
C TRP A 155 -0.18 1.47 11.20
N ASP A 156 -0.35 0.97 9.97
CA ASP A 156 -1.14 1.63 8.91
C ASP A 156 -2.63 1.23 8.93
N THR A 157 -3.12 0.68 10.06
CA THR A 157 -4.51 0.27 10.24
C THR A 157 -5.14 0.89 11.47
N ARG A 158 -6.41 1.26 11.34
CA ARG A 158 -7.27 1.76 12.41
C ARG A 158 -8.73 1.77 11.94
N GLU A 159 -9.67 1.61 12.87
CA GLU A 159 -11.10 1.59 12.55
C GLU A 159 -11.65 3.00 12.26
N CYS A 160 -10.94 4.03 12.71
CA CYS A 160 -11.38 5.41 12.65
C CYS A 160 -10.49 6.19 11.68
N GLN A 161 -11.06 7.14 10.94
CA GLN A 161 -10.27 8.20 10.32
C GLN A 161 -9.41 8.91 11.39
N ASN A 162 -8.35 9.65 11.01
CA ASN A 162 -7.62 10.48 11.96
C ASN A 162 -8.55 11.63 12.38
N PHE A 163 -9.45 11.36 13.32
CA PHE A 163 -10.24 12.42 13.93
C PHE A 163 -9.31 13.41 14.64
N PHE A 164 -8.18 12.88 15.14
CA PHE A 164 -7.06 13.61 15.70
C PHE A 164 -6.06 14.09 14.63
N GLY A 165 -6.41 14.03 13.35
CA GLY A 165 -5.64 14.53 12.21
C GLY A 165 -6.40 15.59 11.40
N LEU A 166 -7.40 16.24 12.03
CA LEU A 166 -7.94 17.58 11.67
C LEU A 166 -9.26 17.70 10.87
N ALA A 167 -10.00 16.63 10.57
CA ALA A 167 -11.40 16.79 10.13
C ALA A 167 -12.38 17.05 11.31
N GLY A 168 -12.06 16.54 12.50
CA GLY A 168 -12.92 16.64 13.70
C GLY A 168 -12.83 17.98 14.44
N ILE A 169 -11.73 18.72 14.27
CA ILE A 169 -11.47 19.96 15.03
C ILE A 169 -12.41 21.09 14.57
N LEU A 170 -12.74 21.14 13.28
CA LEU A 170 -13.60 22.19 12.70
C LEU A 170 -15.09 21.86 12.72
N GLY A 171 -15.47 20.58 12.90
CA GLY A 171 -16.88 20.18 13.04
C GLY A 171 -17.45 20.39 14.45
N ALA A 172 -16.57 20.56 15.45
CA ALA A 172 -16.94 20.65 16.87
C ALA A 172 -16.77 22.05 17.49
N ILE A 173 -16.70 23.11 16.68
CA ILE A 173 -16.61 24.51 17.15
C ILE A 173 -17.95 25.04 17.72
N GLY A 174 -18.73 24.17 18.35
CA GLY A 174 -19.72 24.54 19.35
C GLY A 174 -19.08 24.34 20.72
N ALA A 175 -18.89 25.43 21.46
CA ALA A 175 -18.25 25.47 22.77
C ALA A 175 -18.76 24.37 23.73
N ALA A 176 -18.07 23.24 23.80
CA ALA A 176 -18.27 22.21 24.81
C ALA A 176 -16.91 21.57 25.15
N PRO A 177 -16.61 21.32 26.43
CA PRO A 177 -15.37 20.69 26.83
C PRO A 177 -15.47 19.21 26.46
N PHE A 178 -14.63 18.74 25.53
CA PHE A 178 -14.39 17.31 25.44
C PHE A 178 -13.88 16.82 26.80
N PRO A 179 -14.32 15.63 27.29
CA PRO A 179 -13.68 15.06 28.46
C PRO A 179 -12.21 14.83 28.12
N THR A 180 -11.30 15.23 29.00
CA THR A 180 -9.83 15.05 28.83
C THR A 180 -9.40 13.61 28.60
N SER A 181 -10.31 12.64 28.75
CA SER A 181 -10.14 11.23 28.41
C SER A 181 -10.21 10.92 26.91
N TRP A 182 -10.65 11.87 26.08
CA TRP A 182 -10.78 11.71 24.61
C TRP A 182 -9.73 12.51 23.84
N THR A 183 -9.00 13.39 24.51
CA THR A 183 -7.82 14.06 23.95
C THR A 183 -6.60 13.20 24.27
N PRO A 184 -5.94 12.58 23.27
CA PRO A 184 -4.70 11.85 23.50
C PRO A 184 -3.71 12.77 24.20
N ASN A 185 -3.28 12.38 25.40
CA ASN A 185 -2.12 13.01 26.04
C ASN A 185 -0.89 12.33 25.45
N TYR A 186 -0.01 13.09 24.82
CA TYR A 186 1.27 12.54 24.37
C TYR A 186 2.03 11.93 25.57
N PRO A 187 2.58 10.70 25.46
CA PRO A 187 2.73 9.88 24.25
C PRO A 187 1.59 8.91 23.93
N ASP A 188 0.56 8.82 24.77
CA ASP A 188 -0.47 7.79 24.67
C ASP A 188 -1.51 8.14 23.58
N THR A 189 -1.54 7.36 22.49
CA THR A 189 -2.67 7.29 21.55
C THR A 189 -3.81 6.51 22.21
N GLY A 190 -4.57 7.11 23.12
CA GLY A 190 -5.52 6.31 23.91
C GLY A 190 -6.70 7.11 24.42
N GLY A 191 -7.88 6.79 23.91
CA GLY A 191 -9.13 7.30 24.43
C GLY A 191 -10.36 6.65 23.80
N VAL A 192 -10.22 6.18 22.56
CA VAL A 192 -11.30 5.55 21.80
C VAL A 192 -10.87 4.15 21.37
N PRO A 193 -11.46 3.08 21.96
CA PRO A 193 -11.18 1.72 21.55
C PRO A 193 -11.40 1.55 20.04
N GLY A 194 -10.43 0.96 19.33
CA GLY A 194 -10.49 0.74 17.88
C GLY A 194 -9.88 1.84 17.01
N CYS A 195 -9.72 3.06 17.55
CA CYS A 195 -9.02 4.16 16.86
C CYS A 195 -7.52 4.21 17.20
N GLU A 196 -7.03 3.23 17.95
CA GLU A 196 -5.62 3.11 18.32
C GLU A 196 -4.82 2.69 17.09
N ASN A 197 -3.63 3.28 16.90
CA ASN A 197 -2.69 2.77 15.90
C ASN A 197 -2.06 1.49 16.44
N GLU A 198 -1.53 0.65 15.55
CA GLU A 198 -0.89 -0.61 15.93
C GLU A 198 -1.85 -1.57 16.67
N ALA A 199 -3.16 -1.48 16.38
CA ALA A 199 -4.18 -2.24 17.08
C ALA A 199 -4.71 -3.46 16.32
N ASN A 200 -4.36 -3.60 15.03
CA ASN A 200 -4.93 -4.63 14.16
C ASN A 200 -3.82 -5.46 13.53
N ASP A 201 -4.09 -6.75 13.39
CA ASP A 201 -3.24 -7.67 12.65
C ASP A 201 -3.64 -7.70 11.18
N VAL A 202 -2.68 -7.65 10.28
CA VAL A 202 -2.94 -7.69 8.83
C VAL A 202 -2.44 -8.99 8.23
N TYR A 203 -3.38 -9.77 7.71
CA TYR A 203 -3.10 -10.97 6.94
C TYR A 203 -3.13 -10.61 5.46
N THR A 204 -2.14 -11.05 4.70
CA THR A 204 -2.08 -10.84 3.24
C THR A 204 -1.78 -12.15 2.55
N TRP A 205 -2.54 -12.47 1.51
CA TRP A 205 -2.26 -13.58 0.61
C TRP A 205 -1.99 -13.05 -0.80
N LEU A 206 -0.76 -13.23 -1.26
CA LEU A 206 -0.33 -12.92 -2.61
C LEU A 206 -0.14 -14.21 -3.40
N GLY A 207 -0.49 -14.17 -4.67
CA GLY A 207 -0.14 -15.27 -5.56
C GLY A 207 -0.16 -14.92 -7.03
N ASN A 208 0.58 -15.70 -7.79
CA ASN A 208 0.71 -15.59 -9.22
C ASN A 208 0.68 -16.97 -9.88
N LEU A 209 0.03 -17.04 -11.05
CA LEU A 209 0.19 -18.12 -12.02
C LEU A 209 0.71 -17.54 -13.34
N THR A 210 1.76 -18.15 -13.87
CA THR A 210 2.33 -17.81 -15.17
C THR A 210 2.35 -19.06 -16.07
N TYR A 211 1.87 -18.91 -17.30
CA TYR A 211 1.91 -19.94 -18.32
C TYR A 211 2.45 -19.35 -19.62
N SER A 212 3.48 -19.97 -20.22
CA SER A 212 4.03 -19.51 -21.49
C SER A 212 4.45 -20.69 -22.35
N VAL A 213 3.95 -20.75 -23.58
CA VAL A 213 4.23 -21.86 -24.51
C VAL A 213 4.28 -21.37 -25.95
N GLY A 214 5.00 -22.10 -26.80
CA GLY A 214 4.98 -21.91 -28.25
C GLY A 214 3.64 -22.34 -28.86
N GLY A 215 3.24 -21.66 -29.94
CA GLY A 215 1.90 -21.76 -30.50
C GLY A 215 0.85 -21.07 -29.62
N GLY A 216 -0.36 -20.90 -30.15
CA GLY A 216 -1.46 -20.30 -29.40
C GLY A 216 -2.72 -20.10 -30.24
N PRO A 217 -3.78 -19.56 -29.63
CA PRO A 217 -4.97 -19.16 -30.37
C PRO A 217 -4.59 -18.10 -31.41
N PHE A 218 -5.44 -17.95 -32.43
CA PHE A 218 -5.28 -16.93 -33.48
C PHE A 218 -4.01 -17.05 -34.33
N GLY A 219 -3.31 -18.18 -34.27
CA GLY A 219 -2.08 -18.42 -35.05
C GLY A 219 -0.84 -17.72 -34.48
N ALA A 220 -0.85 -17.38 -33.19
CA ALA A 220 0.33 -16.84 -32.53
C ALA A 220 1.46 -17.89 -32.46
N ASP A 221 2.70 -17.45 -32.64
CA ASP A 221 3.90 -18.29 -32.49
C ASP A 221 4.23 -18.54 -31.01
N LYS A 222 3.77 -17.67 -30.11
CA LYS A 222 3.87 -17.83 -28.67
C LYS A 222 2.69 -17.16 -27.97
N GLN A 223 2.21 -17.78 -26.91
CA GLN A 223 1.22 -17.23 -25.99
C GLN A 223 1.80 -17.19 -24.58
N SER A 224 1.47 -16.15 -23.82
CA SER A 224 1.82 -16.04 -22.41
C SER A 224 0.63 -15.48 -21.64
N TYR A 225 0.29 -16.12 -20.54
CA TYR A 225 -0.77 -15.72 -19.62
C TYR A 225 -0.19 -15.56 -18.23
N LEU A 226 -0.64 -14.51 -17.54
CA LEU A 226 -0.30 -14.26 -16.16
C LEU A 226 -1.59 -13.90 -15.40
N LEU A 227 -1.76 -14.46 -14.21
CA LEU A 227 -2.81 -14.13 -13.27
C LEU A 227 -2.15 -13.82 -11.92
N ASP A 228 -2.25 -12.59 -11.46
CA ASP A 228 -1.91 -12.18 -10.10
C ASP A 228 -3.19 -12.04 -9.28
N TRP A 229 -3.15 -12.40 -8.01
CA TRP A 229 -4.17 -12.07 -7.04
C TRP A 229 -3.55 -11.57 -5.73
N GLN A 230 -4.32 -10.75 -5.04
CA GLN A 230 -4.01 -10.25 -3.72
C GLN A 230 -5.28 -10.25 -2.88
N PHE A 231 -5.18 -10.78 -1.67
CA PHE A 231 -6.21 -10.72 -0.65
C PHE A 231 -5.60 -10.14 0.63
N GLN A 232 -6.36 -9.32 1.34
CA GLN A 232 -5.99 -8.77 2.63
C GLN A 232 -7.15 -8.92 3.60
N TRP A 233 -6.85 -9.34 4.83
CA TRP A 233 -7.75 -9.30 5.97
C TRP A 233 -7.12 -8.48 7.08
N VAL A 234 -7.90 -7.61 7.70
CA VAL A 234 -7.50 -6.80 8.85
C VAL A 234 -8.31 -7.28 10.06
N ASP A 235 -7.66 -8.02 10.95
CA ASP A 235 -8.29 -8.55 12.16
C ASP A 235 -8.39 -7.46 13.23
N GLY A 236 -9.49 -7.43 13.97
CA GLY A 236 -9.79 -6.35 14.91
C GLY A 236 -10.52 -5.16 14.27
N GLN A 237 -10.76 -5.18 12.95
CA GLN A 237 -11.60 -4.22 12.23
C GLN A 237 -13.09 -4.63 12.27
N ASP A 238 -13.60 -4.91 13.46
CA ASP A 238 -14.97 -5.40 13.69
C ASP A 238 -15.98 -4.25 13.86
N ARG A 239 -15.49 -3.06 14.20
CA ARG A 239 -16.27 -1.83 14.24
C ARG A 239 -16.04 -1.12 12.92
N GLY A 240 -16.75 -1.58 11.90
CA GLY A 240 -16.97 -0.78 10.70
C GLY A 240 -17.27 0.66 11.15
N ASP A 241 -16.49 1.58 10.61
CA ASP A 241 -16.43 2.96 11.06
C ASP A 241 -17.86 3.51 11.29
N PRO A 242 -18.25 3.95 12.51
CA PRO A 242 -19.51 4.67 12.69
C PRO A 242 -19.55 6.00 11.91
N THR A 243 -18.43 6.40 11.28
CA THR A 243 -18.26 7.49 10.33
C THR A 243 -17.89 7.05 8.90
N ASP A 244 -18.03 5.76 8.56
CA ASP A 244 -18.17 5.35 7.17
C ASP A 244 -19.33 6.14 6.55
N LYS A 245 -19.34 6.26 5.22
CA LYS A 245 -20.19 7.09 4.33
C LYS A 245 -21.71 7.04 4.56
N VAL A 246 -22.20 6.45 5.64
CA VAL A 246 -23.56 6.63 6.14
C VAL A 246 -23.70 8.04 6.71
N THR A 247 -24.40 8.89 5.96
CA THR A 247 -25.09 10.04 6.55
C THR A 247 -25.94 9.54 7.72
N VAL A 248 -25.46 9.64 8.96
CA VAL A 248 -26.29 9.42 10.15
C VAL A 248 -27.24 10.61 10.26
N ALA A 249 -28.26 10.63 9.40
CA ALA A 249 -29.39 11.53 9.50
C ALA A 249 -30.32 11.02 10.62
N GLY A 250 -29.82 11.06 11.86
CA GLY A 250 -30.63 10.91 13.06
C GLY A 250 -31.27 12.27 13.42
N PRO A 251 -32.54 12.35 13.84
CA PRO A 251 -33.25 13.62 14.06
C PRO A 251 -32.67 14.51 15.18
N ASN A 252 -31.66 14.06 15.91
CA ASN A 252 -31.17 14.70 17.15
C ASN A 252 -29.64 14.67 17.34
N THR A 253 -28.86 14.38 16.30
CA THR A 253 -27.40 14.52 16.36
C THR A 253 -26.99 15.68 15.46
N ALA A 254 -26.48 16.75 16.06
CA ALA A 254 -25.81 17.87 15.39
C ALA A 254 -24.49 17.46 14.67
N VAL A 255 -24.32 16.16 14.41
CA VAL A 255 -23.25 15.53 13.63
C VAL A 255 -23.71 15.30 12.19
N ALA A 256 -25.00 15.53 11.89
CA ALA A 256 -25.53 15.46 10.54
C ALA A 256 -25.38 16.83 9.84
N HIS A 257 -24.90 16.81 8.59
CA HIS A 257 -24.71 17.96 7.69
C HIS A 257 -23.34 18.66 7.77
N GLY A 258 -22.29 17.97 7.33
CA GLY A 258 -20.99 18.61 7.04
C GLY A 258 -19.79 17.69 6.88
N PHE A 259 -19.86 16.45 7.38
CA PHE A 259 -18.76 15.47 7.30
C PHE A 259 -18.64 14.79 5.93
N GLU A 260 -19.01 15.48 4.85
CA GLU A 260 -18.60 15.06 3.53
C GLU A 260 -17.12 15.42 3.34
N ALA A 261 -16.27 14.40 3.33
CA ALA A 261 -15.02 14.37 2.59
C ALA A 261 -14.09 15.56 2.80
N SER A 262 -13.57 15.74 4.01
CA SER A 262 -12.22 16.32 4.07
C SER A 262 -11.26 15.22 3.63
N PRO A 263 -10.52 15.36 2.51
CA PRO A 263 -9.37 14.51 2.27
C PRO A 263 -8.50 14.66 3.50
N GLY A 264 -8.30 13.58 4.23
CA GLY A 264 -7.42 13.68 5.36
C GLY A 264 -6.00 13.98 4.89
N VAL A 265 -5.20 14.41 5.84
CA VAL A 265 -3.88 14.94 5.56
C VAL A 265 -2.89 13.79 5.38
N ASP A 266 -2.97 12.71 6.14
CA ASP A 266 -1.96 11.66 6.06
C ASP A 266 -2.45 10.37 5.39
N GLN A 267 -1.52 9.45 5.22
CA GLN A 267 -1.77 8.14 4.61
C GLN A 267 -2.76 7.28 5.39
N LEU A 268 -2.92 7.50 6.70
CA LEU A 268 -3.85 6.74 7.53
C LEU A 268 -5.30 7.22 7.32
N ASP A 269 -5.53 8.39 6.70
CA ASP A 269 -6.88 8.99 6.56
C ASP A 269 -7.75 8.35 5.48
N ARG A 270 -7.22 7.32 4.84
CA ARG A 270 -7.96 6.54 3.87
C ARG A 270 -8.88 5.56 4.59
N LEU A 271 -10.08 5.37 4.05
CA LEU A 271 -10.95 4.27 4.45
C LEU A 271 -10.20 2.94 4.23
N VAL A 272 -10.13 2.10 5.26
CA VAL A 272 -9.64 0.73 5.20
C VAL A 272 -10.83 -0.18 5.44
N THR A 273 -10.88 -1.36 4.83
CA THR A 273 -11.89 -2.39 5.12
C THR A 273 -11.27 -3.63 5.74
N ASP A 274 -12.08 -4.36 6.50
CA ASP A 274 -11.75 -5.63 7.13
C ASP A 274 -11.29 -6.70 6.13
N PHE A 275 -11.83 -6.65 4.91
CA PHE A 275 -11.43 -7.48 3.79
C PHE A 275 -11.26 -6.64 2.52
N ALA A 276 -10.20 -6.92 1.76
CA ALA A 276 -9.98 -6.37 0.44
C ALA A 276 -9.33 -7.39 -0.49
N TRP A 277 -9.69 -7.35 -1.78
CA TRP A 277 -9.03 -8.20 -2.77
C TRP A 277 -9.11 -7.66 -4.20
N GLY A 278 -8.16 -8.11 -5.01
CA GLY A 278 -8.12 -7.81 -6.43
C GLY A 278 -7.27 -8.80 -7.20
N TYR A 279 -7.29 -8.65 -8.52
CA TYR A 279 -6.52 -9.49 -9.42
C TYR A 279 -6.07 -8.74 -10.67
N THR A 280 -4.98 -9.22 -11.25
CA THR A 280 -4.46 -8.76 -12.55
C THR A 280 -4.38 -9.92 -13.50
N ILE A 281 -4.89 -9.74 -14.72
CA ILE A 281 -4.75 -10.70 -15.82
C ILE A 281 -3.92 -10.05 -16.92
N VAL A 282 -2.90 -10.76 -17.39
CA VAL A 282 -2.13 -10.38 -18.58
C VAL A 282 -2.24 -11.48 -19.61
N ALA A 283 -2.50 -11.09 -20.85
CA ALA A 283 -2.42 -11.96 -22.02
C ALA A 283 -1.49 -11.31 -23.05
N ALA A 284 -0.41 -12.00 -23.41
CA ALA A 284 0.56 -11.55 -24.39
C ALA A 284 0.72 -12.60 -25.49
N TYR A 285 0.77 -12.15 -26.74
CA TYR A 285 0.99 -13.00 -27.89
C TYR A 285 2.19 -12.49 -28.68
N GLU A 286 2.91 -13.39 -29.34
CA GLU A 286 3.99 -13.03 -30.26
C GLU A 286 3.71 -13.66 -31.63
N TYR A 287 3.75 -12.84 -32.68
CA TYR A 287 3.65 -13.25 -34.07
C TYR A 287 4.95 -12.88 -34.76
N ASN A 288 5.71 -13.88 -35.16
CA ASN A 288 7.01 -13.70 -35.79
C ASN A 288 6.84 -13.49 -37.29
N ASN A 289 7.50 -12.45 -37.82
CA ASN A 289 7.44 -12.10 -39.24
C ASN A 289 6.00 -11.99 -39.80
N LEU A 290 5.06 -11.46 -39.02
CA LEU A 290 3.64 -11.42 -39.39
C LEU A 290 3.42 -10.68 -40.72
N PHE A 291 4.09 -9.52 -40.89
CA PHE A 291 4.18 -8.80 -42.15
C PHE A 291 5.45 -7.95 -42.20
N TRP A 292 5.99 -7.69 -43.38
CA TRP A 292 7.18 -6.83 -43.59
C TRP A 292 8.40 -7.16 -42.69
N ASN A 293 8.58 -8.44 -42.33
CA ASN A 293 9.60 -8.90 -41.38
C ASN A 293 9.50 -8.23 -39.99
N LEU A 294 8.30 -7.81 -39.61
CA LEU A 294 7.98 -7.31 -38.28
C LEU A 294 7.48 -8.45 -37.40
N ASN A 295 8.03 -8.52 -36.20
CA ASN A 295 7.42 -9.27 -35.12
C ASN A 295 6.36 -8.38 -34.46
N VAL A 296 5.14 -8.90 -34.31
CA VAL A 296 4.01 -8.16 -33.74
C VAL A 296 3.64 -8.80 -32.42
N LYS A 297 3.65 -7.99 -31.35
CA LYS A 297 3.45 -8.47 -29.98
C LYS A 297 2.31 -7.71 -29.30
N PRO A 298 1.05 -8.12 -29.51
CA PRO A 298 -0.07 -7.55 -28.77
C PRO A 298 -0.05 -8.03 -27.32
N THR A 299 -0.30 -7.13 -26.38
CA THR A 299 -0.41 -7.40 -24.95
C THR A 299 -1.65 -6.71 -24.39
N PHE A 300 -2.43 -7.46 -23.63
CA PHE A 300 -3.63 -7.02 -22.93
C PHE A 300 -3.41 -7.20 -21.43
N VAL A 301 -3.68 -6.15 -20.65
CA VAL A 301 -3.62 -6.15 -19.19
C VAL A 301 -4.97 -5.69 -18.66
N TRP A 302 -5.52 -6.43 -17.71
CA TRP A 302 -6.72 -6.11 -16.97
C TRP A 302 -6.41 -6.15 -15.48
N VAL A 303 -6.61 -5.04 -14.79
CA VAL A 303 -6.51 -4.95 -13.33
C VAL A 303 -7.90 -4.67 -12.79
N HIS A 304 -8.33 -5.44 -11.80
CA HIS A 304 -9.59 -5.24 -11.12
C HIS A 304 -9.42 -5.37 -9.62
N ASN A 305 -9.60 -4.23 -8.96
CA ASN A 305 -9.74 -4.14 -7.53
C ASN A 305 -11.21 -4.40 -7.21
N VAL A 306 -11.52 -5.57 -6.67
CA VAL A 306 -12.90 -6.07 -6.68
C VAL A 306 -13.68 -5.49 -5.51
N GLU A 307 -13.12 -5.61 -4.31
CA GLU A 307 -13.79 -5.29 -3.06
C GLU A 307 -12.79 -4.75 -2.07
N GLY A 308 -13.25 -3.80 -1.26
CA GLY A 308 -12.50 -3.28 -0.13
C GLY A 308 -11.45 -2.21 -0.46
N TYR A 309 -10.91 -1.64 0.61
CA TYR A 309 -9.90 -0.59 0.56
C TYR A 309 -8.70 -1.00 1.42
N GLU A 310 -7.53 -1.13 0.79
CA GLU A 310 -6.30 -1.41 1.52
C GLU A 310 -5.60 -0.14 1.99
N THR A 311 -4.74 -0.32 3.01
CA THR A 311 -3.83 0.70 3.51
C THR A 311 -2.83 1.10 2.42
N PHE A 312 -2.22 2.28 2.55
CA PHE A 312 -1.22 2.73 1.58
C PHE A 312 0.01 1.80 1.56
N ASN A 313 0.37 1.25 2.72
CA ASN A 313 1.56 0.42 2.91
C ASN A 313 1.35 -1.09 2.70
N THR A 314 0.14 -1.51 2.33
CA THR A 314 -0.19 -2.93 2.07
C THR A 314 -0.67 -3.23 0.66
N GLY A 315 -0.87 -2.22 -0.19
CA GLY A 315 -1.20 -2.41 -1.61
C GLY A 315 -2.10 -1.33 -2.20
N ALA A 316 -2.68 -0.48 -1.34
CA ALA A 316 -3.45 0.72 -1.71
C ALA A 316 -4.61 0.45 -2.67
N LEU A 317 -5.13 -0.78 -2.68
CA LEU A 317 -6.22 -1.26 -3.52
C LEU A 317 -7.51 -0.50 -3.21
N VAL A 318 -8.13 0.10 -4.24
CA VAL A 318 -9.39 0.88 -4.14
C VAL A 318 -10.52 0.06 -4.76
N GLU A 319 -11.56 -0.23 -3.98
CA GLU A 319 -12.74 -0.97 -4.44
C GLU A 319 -13.27 -0.49 -5.79
N ASN A 320 -13.70 -1.45 -6.63
CA ASN A 320 -14.27 -1.24 -7.97
C ASN A 320 -13.38 -0.49 -8.96
N GLN A 321 -12.13 -0.14 -8.59
CA GLN A 321 -11.18 0.45 -9.52
C GLN A 321 -10.75 -0.60 -10.55
N ARG A 322 -10.83 -0.21 -11.82
CA ARG A 322 -10.50 -1.08 -12.95
C ARG A 322 -9.58 -0.33 -13.90
N THR A 323 -8.56 -1.03 -14.39
CA THR A 323 -7.64 -0.50 -15.39
C THR A 323 -7.51 -1.51 -16.53
N VAL A 324 -7.71 -1.05 -17.76
CA VAL A 324 -7.47 -1.82 -18.97
C VAL A 324 -6.29 -1.20 -19.70
N ARG A 325 -5.29 -2.00 -20.08
CA ARG A 325 -4.24 -1.57 -21.00
C ARG A 325 -4.16 -2.52 -22.18
N ALA A 326 -4.35 -1.98 -23.37
CA ALA A 326 -4.14 -2.70 -24.62
C ALA A 326 -2.93 -2.08 -25.33
N SER A 327 -1.97 -2.90 -25.72
CA SER A 327 -0.76 -2.44 -26.40
C SER A 327 -0.37 -3.37 -27.53
N VAL A 328 0.29 -2.82 -28.54
CA VAL A 328 0.89 -3.58 -29.63
C VAL A 328 2.31 -3.07 -29.84
N THR A 329 3.27 -4.00 -29.77
CA THR A 329 4.66 -3.71 -30.10
C THR A 329 5.00 -4.28 -31.47
N PHE A 330 5.58 -3.46 -32.33
CA PHE A 330 6.17 -3.85 -33.61
C PHE A 330 7.68 -3.83 -33.48
N ASP A 331 8.33 -4.99 -33.62
CA ASP A 331 9.79 -5.12 -33.58
C ASP A 331 10.32 -5.49 -34.96
N TYR A 332 11.26 -4.68 -35.47
CA TYR A 332 11.95 -4.91 -36.73
C TYR A 332 13.40 -5.31 -36.45
N GLN A 333 13.70 -6.59 -36.68
CA GLN A 333 15.05 -7.16 -36.61
C GLN A 333 15.78 -6.86 -35.28
N SER A 334 15.04 -6.69 -34.17
CA SER A 334 15.59 -6.32 -32.87
C SER A 334 16.45 -5.03 -32.87
N LYS A 335 16.31 -4.19 -33.89
CA LYS A 335 16.99 -2.90 -34.03
C LYS A 335 16.06 -1.72 -33.81
N MET A 336 14.82 -1.84 -34.26
CA MET A 336 13.80 -0.81 -34.14
C MET A 336 12.56 -1.42 -33.49
N SER A 337 12.01 -0.74 -32.50
CA SER A 337 10.76 -1.14 -31.84
C SER A 337 9.83 0.06 -31.74
N LEU A 338 8.57 -0.11 -32.14
CA LEU A 338 7.50 0.84 -31.92
C LEU A 338 6.41 0.18 -31.07
N GLU A 339 6.14 0.74 -29.90
CA GLU A 339 5.02 0.34 -29.06
C GLU A 339 3.94 1.42 -29.11
N ILE A 340 2.70 1.00 -29.35
CA ILE A 340 1.51 1.85 -29.20
C ILE A 340 0.66 1.23 -28.11
N ALA A 341 0.30 2.02 -27.10
CA ALA A 341 -0.50 1.55 -25.97
C ALA A 341 -1.64 2.52 -25.67
N HIS A 342 -2.81 1.96 -25.37
CA HIS A 342 -3.97 2.67 -24.87
C HIS A 342 -4.30 2.15 -23.46
N THR A 343 -4.46 3.08 -22.52
CA THR A 343 -4.87 2.79 -21.16
C THR A 343 -6.22 3.44 -20.91
N TRP A 344 -7.18 2.65 -20.44
CA TRP A 344 -8.54 3.04 -20.13
C TRP A 344 -8.84 2.74 -18.66
N TRP A 345 -9.52 3.68 -17.99
CA TRP A 345 -9.98 3.55 -16.60
C TRP A 345 -11.51 3.45 -16.55
N PRO A 346 -12.10 2.27 -16.78
CA PRO A 346 -13.56 2.09 -16.82
C PRO A 346 -14.28 2.26 -15.47
N GLY A 347 -13.56 2.35 -14.35
CA GLY A 347 -14.12 2.56 -13.02
C GLY A 347 -14.31 4.05 -12.71
N LYS A 348 -15.38 4.39 -11.97
CA LYS A 348 -15.57 5.73 -11.41
C LYS A 348 -14.78 5.95 -10.12
N GLU A 349 -14.35 4.86 -9.49
CA GLU A 349 -13.62 4.84 -8.22
C GLU A 349 -12.11 4.99 -8.46
N GLY A 350 -11.44 5.71 -7.57
CA GLY A 350 -10.00 5.99 -7.64
C GLY A 350 -9.63 7.31 -8.34
N THR A 351 -8.39 7.76 -8.13
CA THR A 351 -7.91 9.10 -8.57
C THR A 351 -7.70 9.25 -10.08
N TRP A 352 -7.71 8.13 -10.82
CA TRP A 352 -7.45 8.06 -12.26
C TRP A 352 -8.71 7.88 -13.11
N SER A 353 -9.89 7.89 -12.49
CA SER A 353 -11.17 7.98 -13.18
C SER A 353 -11.15 9.15 -14.19
N ASP A 354 -11.61 8.89 -15.41
CA ASP A 354 -11.63 9.82 -16.56
C ASP A 354 -10.26 10.32 -17.09
N ARG A 355 -9.16 9.61 -16.80
CA ARG A 355 -7.80 10.00 -17.25
C ARG A 355 -7.21 9.14 -18.37
N ASP A 356 -8.06 8.67 -19.28
CA ASP A 356 -7.68 7.86 -20.44
C ASP A 356 -6.51 8.46 -21.24
N ASN A 357 -5.59 7.59 -21.67
CA ASN A 357 -4.44 8.04 -22.45
C ASN A 357 -3.97 7.04 -23.51
N VAL A 358 -3.33 7.61 -24.52
CA VAL A 358 -2.62 6.89 -25.58
C VAL A 358 -1.15 7.30 -25.51
N SER A 359 -0.26 6.32 -25.60
CA SER A 359 1.18 6.52 -25.65
C SER A 359 1.77 5.80 -26.86
N ALA A 360 2.84 6.39 -27.41
CA ALA A 360 3.64 5.79 -28.47
C ALA A 360 5.13 5.92 -28.09
N THR A 361 5.83 4.79 -28.05
CA THR A 361 7.25 4.74 -27.70
C THR A 361 8.05 4.10 -28.82
N PHE A 362 9.03 4.84 -29.35
CA PHE A 362 9.94 4.35 -30.38
C PHE A 362 11.35 4.17 -29.80
N LYS A 363 11.96 3.02 -30.08
CA LYS A 363 13.33 2.66 -29.66
C LYS A 363 14.16 2.27 -30.88
N TYR A 364 15.42 2.70 -30.89
CA TYR A 364 16.41 2.34 -31.92
C TYR A 364 17.75 1.99 -31.26
N SER A 365 18.32 0.86 -31.65
CA SER A 365 19.64 0.38 -31.22
C SER A 365 20.61 0.35 -32.40
N PHE A 366 21.81 0.90 -32.22
CA PHE A 366 22.84 1.06 -33.26
C PHE A 366 23.99 0.06 -33.11
#